data_AF-A0A151MR21-F1
#
_entry.id   AF-A0A151MR21-F1
#
_cell.length_a   1.000
_cell.length_b   1.000
_cell.length_c   1.000
_cell.angle_alpha   90.00
_cell.angle_beta   90.00
_cell.angle_gamma   90.00
#
_symmetry.space_group_name_H-M   'P 1'
#
loop_
_entity.id
_entity.type
_entity.pdbx_description
1 polymer ?
#
loop_
_entity_poly.entity_id
_entity_poly.type
_entity_poly.pdbx_seq_one_letter_code
_entity_poly.pdbx_strand_id
1 'polypeptide(L)'
;MVDSTAPLGRAPCLSIQHTEWTKLALFDFLLQIRRTEPSQLVFIDNAGRLLHPEAKLNFRLLEGIDSFPQTAVTVLQSGCLQNMLLKSLYMDQEFWESQGGFEGLRHLLETIDRRGQILLQYIQDHNLTVIKDLLL
;
A
#
# COMPACT_ATOMS: atom_id res chain seq x y z
N MET A 1 18.91 -43.45 -31.06
CA MET A 1 19.05 -42.04 -31.50
C MET A 1 17.71 -41.40 -31.23
N VAL A 2 17.56 -40.73 -30.08
CA VAL A 2 16.29 -40.13 -29.66
C VAL A 2 16.21 -38.74 -30.28
N ASP A 3 15.13 -38.49 -31.00
CA ASP A 3 14.81 -37.23 -31.65
C ASP A 3 14.49 -36.17 -30.60
N SER A 4 15.35 -35.16 -30.49
CA SER A 4 15.19 -34.00 -29.60
C SER A 4 14.52 -32.87 -30.38
N THR A 5 13.24 -33.01 -30.67
CA THR A 5 12.39 -31.91 -31.15
C THR A 5 11.31 -31.62 -30.11
N ALA A 6 11.73 -31.19 -28.92
CA ALA A 6 10.82 -30.52 -28.00
C ALA A 6 10.46 -29.15 -28.62
N PRO A 7 9.17 -28.80 -28.78
CA PRO A 7 8.81 -27.45 -29.14
C PRO A 7 9.37 -26.51 -28.06
N LEU A 8 9.86 -25.33 -28.47
CA LEU A 8 10.16 -24.18 -27.60
C LEU A 8 8.87 -23.63 -26.97
N GLY A 9 8.04 -24.51 -26.41
CA GLY A 9 6.74 -24.24 -25.88
C GLY A 9 6.83 -24.12 -24.38
N ARG A 10 7.07 -22.90 -23.91
CA ARG A 10 6.70 -22.37 -22.59
C ARG A 10 7.31 -23.13 -21.41
N ALA A 11 8.31 -22.51 -20.76
CA ALA A 11 8.85 -23.01 -19.49
C ALA A 11 7.69 -23.27 -18.50
N PRO A 12 7.56 -24.49 -17.93
CA PRO A 12 6.42 -24.88 -17.07
C PRO A 12 6.25 -24.02 -15.80
N CYS A 13 7.23 -23.18 -15.50
CA CYS A 13 7.33 -22.40 -14.26
C CYS A 13 6.81 -20.96 -14.39
N LEU A 14 6.46 -20.50 -15.60
CA LEU A 14 5.97 -19.14 -15.83
C LEU A 14 4.46 -19.16 -16.06
N SER A 15 3.70 -18.96 -14.98
CA SER A 15 2.25 -18.78 -15.01
C SER A 15 1.82 -17.53 -15.80
N ILE A 16 2.74 -16.60 -16.02
CA ILE A 16 2.50 -15.33 -16.71
C ILE A 16 2.86 -15.47 -18.20
N GLN A 17 1.94 -15.13 -19.10
CA GLN A 17 2.20 -15.09 -20.54
C GLN A 17 3.25 -14.02 -20.88
N HIS A 18 4.13 -14.29 -21.84
CA HIS A 18 5.15 -13.35 -22.29
C HIS A 18 4.57 -11.99 -22.74
N THR A 19 3.34 -11.99 -23.27
CA THR A 19 2.61 -10.77 -23.67
C THR A 19 2.29 -9.85 -22.50
N GLU A 20 2.09 -10.39 -21.29
CA GLU A 20 1.83 -9.56 -20.10
C GLU A 20 3.12 -8.84 -19.65
N TRP A 21 4.28 -9.49 -19.79
CA TRP A 21 5.58 -8.83 -19.59
C TRP A 21 5.81 -7.71 -20.60
N THR A 22 5.37 -7.86 -21.85
CA THR A 22 5.46 -6.81 -22.87
C THR A 22 4.65 -5.57 -22.49
N LYS A 23 3.46 -5.73 -21.90
CA LYS A 23 2.65 -4.58 -21.43
C LYS A 23 3.34 -3.81 -20.32
N LEU A 24 3.89 -4.52 -19.33
CA LEU A 24 4.64 -3.91 -18.23
C LEU A 24 5.89 -3.18 -18.74
N ALA A 25 6.70 -3.84 -19.57
CA ALA A 25 7.92 -3.27 -20.14
C ALA A 25 7.65 -2.04 -21.03
N LEU A 26 6.56 -2.05 -21.81
CA LEU A 26 6.14 -0.89 -22.59
C LEU A 26 5.77 0.29 -21.68
N PHE A 27 5.03 0.03 -20.61
CA PHE A 27 4.62 1.07 -19.66
C PHE A 27 5.83 1.67 -18.93
N ASP A 28 6.74 0.83 -18.43
CA ASP A 28 7.99 1.28 -17.79
C ASP A 28 8.85 2.13 -18.73
N PHE A 29 8.95 1.71 -20.00
CA PHE A 29 9.66 2.45 -21.03
C PHE A 29 9.04 3.84 -21.28
N LEU A 30 7.71 3.90 -21.45
CA LEU A 30 7.00 5.15 -21.74
C LEU A 30 6.98 6.10 -20.54
N LEU A 31 6.80 5.58 -19.34
CA LEU A 31 6.73 6.39 -18.12
C LEU A 31 8.11 6.81 -17.61
N GLN A 32 9.20 6.25 -18.15
CA GLN A 32 10.55 6.43 -17.66
C GLN A 32 10.60 6.38 -16.13
N ILE A 33 10.06 5.29 -15.56
CA ILE A 33 10.08 5.11 -14.10
C ILE A 33 11.54 5.19 -13.67
N ARG A 34 11.93 6.34 -13.10
CA ARG A 34 13.30 6.60 -12.69
C ARG A 34 13.66 5.53 -11.66
N ARG A 35 14.92 5.12 -11.66
CA ARG A 35 15.52 4.55 -10.46
C ARG A 35 15.36 5.64 -9.39
N THR A 36 14.37 5.48 -8.53
CA THR A 36 14.30 6.20 -7.27
C THR A 36 15.61 5.97 -6.53
N GLU A 37 15.97 6.90 -5.64
CA GLU A 37 17.09 6.69 -4.72
C GLU A 37 16.99 5.26 -4.16
N PRO A 38 18.03 4.40 -4.29
CA PRO A 38 17.93 2.99 -3.89
C PRO A 38 17.54 2.78 -2.42
N SER A 39 17.63 3.84 -1.61
CA SER A 39 17.24 3.90 -0.21
C SER A 39 15.75 4.22 0.02
N GLN A 40 14.99 4.63 -1.00
CA GLN A 40 13.58 4.98 -0.86
C GLN A 40 12.69 3.81 -1.28
N LEU A 41 11.91 3.31 -0.33
CA LEU A 41 10.90 2.29 -0.58
C LEU A 41 9.77 2.85 -1.45
N VAL A 42 9.33 2.06 -2.43
CA VAL A 42 8.13 2.32 -3.22
C VAL A 42 7.04 1.35 -2.76
N PHE A 43 5.84 1.87 -2.52
CA PHE A 43 4.69 1.09 -2.09
C PHE A 43 3.92 0.57 -3.31
N ILE A 44 4.15 -0.69 -3.68
CA ILE A 44 3.46 -1.37 -4.79
C ILE A 44 2.53 -2.47 -4.27
N ASP A 45 1.57 -2.89 -5.11
CA ASP A 45 0.63 -3.98 -4.81
C ASP A 45 -0.19 -3.78 -3.52
N ASN A 46 -0.67 -2.55 -3.31
CA ASN A 46 -1.42 -2.14 -2.11
C ASN A 46 -2.88 -2.64 -2.12
N ALA A 47 -3.11 -3.95 -2.16
CA ALA A 47 -4.43 -4.57 -2.02
C ALA A 47 -4.82 -4.73 -0.54
N GLY A 48 -5.17 -3.63 0.12
CA GLY A 48 -5.48 -3.58 1.56
C GLY A 48 -6.65 -4.49 1.97
N ARG A 49 -6.56 -5.10 3.16
CA ARG A 49 -7.62 -5.95 3.74
C ARG A 49 -8.46 -5.17 4.76
N LEU A 50 -9.42 -4.39 4.27
CA LEU A 50 -10.22 -3.46 5.09
C LEU A 50 -11.39 -4.14 5.81
N LEU A 51 -11.89 -5.27 5.32
CA LEU A 51 -12.91 -6.06 6.04
C LEU A 51 -12.32 -6.95 7.15
N HIS A 52 -11.00 -6.94 7.32
CA HIS A 52 -10.34 -7.77 8.32
C HIS A 52 -10.60 -7.20 9.73
N PRO A 53 -11.07 -8.01 10.70
CA PRO A 53 -11.30 -7.52 12.06
C PRO A 53 -10.03 -6.97 12.71
N GLU A 54 -10.19 -5.89 13.48
CA GLU A 54 -9.09 -5.21 14.21
C GLU A 54 -8.35 -6.15 15.17
N ALA A 55 -9.06 -7.08 15.82
CA ALA A 55 -8.46 -8.09 16.69
C ALA A 55 -7.48 -9.05 15.99
N LYS A 56 -7.42 -9.02 14.65
CA LYS A 56 -6.51 -9.83 13.83
C LYS A 56 -5.42 -9.01 13.13
N LEU A 57 -5.21 -7.76 13.54
CA LEU A 57 -4.07 -6.98 13.07
C LEU A 57 -2.76 -7.69 13.42
N ASN A 58 -1.83 -7.74 12.48
CA ASN A 58 -0.55 -8.44 12.64
C ASN A 58 0.53 -7.46 13.10
N PHE A 59 0.68 -7.28 14.41
CA PHE A 59 1.71 -6.42 15.00
C PHE A 59 3.13 -6.90 14.75
N ARG A 60 3.32 -8.14 14.28
CA ARG A 60 4.65 -8.63 13.86
C ARG A 60 5.28 -7.77 12.77
N LEU A 61 4.45 -7.07 11.98
CA LEU A 61 4.92 -6.11 10.97
C LEU A 61 5.64 -4.90 11.56
N LEU A 62 5.48 -4.64 12.87
CA LEU A 62 6.11 -3.55 13.59
C LEU A 62 7.36 -3.99 14.36
N GLU A 63 7.67 -5.29 14.37
CA GLU A 63 8.88 -5.80 15.03
C GLU A 63 10.14 -5.22 14.36
N GLY A 64 11.06 -4.70 15.18
CA GLY A 64 12.30 -4.07 14.71
C GLY A 64 12.15 -2.61 14.27
N ILE A 65 10.93 -2.05 14.28
CA ILE A 65 10.71 -0.61 14.10
C ILE A 65 10.84 0.08 15.46
N ASP A 66 11.79 0.98 15.58
CA ASP A 66 12.08 1.74 16.81
C ASP A 66 11.55 3.18 16.77
N SER A 67 11.19 3.66 15.58
CA SER A 67 10.87 5.05 15.31
C SER A 67 9.79 5.21 14.23
N PHE A 68 8.93 6.21 14.41
CA PHE A 68 7.90 6.59 13.45
C PHE A 68 8.06 8.06 13.02
N PRO A 69 7.71 8.40 11.76
CA PRO A 69 7.77 9.77 11.27
C PRO A 69 6.76 10.68 11.98
N GLN A 70 7.23 11.83 12.46
CA GLN A 70 6.44 12.82 13.18
C GLN A 70 5.25 13.30 12.36
N THR A 71 5.41 13.53 11.06
CA THR A 71 4.31 13.98 10.20
C THR A 71 3.17 12.98 10.19
N ALA A 72 3.46 11.69 10.02
CA ALA A 72 2.43 10.64 10.01
C ALA A 72 1.73 10.52 11.38
N VAL A 73 2.50 10.49 12.47
CA VAL A 73 1.95 10.42 13.83
C VAL A 73 1.06 11.63 14.13
N THR A 74 1.49 12.83 13.72
CA THR A 74 0.72 14.07 13.90
C THR A 74 -0.59 14.04 13.13
N VAL A 75 -0.60 13.52 11.90
CA VAL A 75 -1.84 13.35 11.12
C VAL A 75 -2.81 12.41 11.84
N LEU A 76 -2.34 11.26 12.35
CA LEU A 76 -3.19 10.33 13.11
C LEU A 76 -3.74 10.96 14.40
N GLN A 77 -2.89 11.66 15.15
CA GLN A 77 -3.29 12.33 16.40
C GLN A 77 -4.29 13.47 16.17
N SER A 78 -4.24 14.13 15.01
CA SER A 78 -5.13 15.25 14.69
C SER A 78 -6.58 14.82 14.46
N GLY A 79 -6.84 13.54 14.18
CA GLY A 79 -8.17 13.06 13.76
C GLY A 79 -8.58 13.53 12.35
N CYS A 80 -7.70 14.19 11.60
CA CYS A 80 -8.00 14.69 10.27
C CYS A 80 -7.87 13.65 9.15
N LEU A 81 -7.33 12.45 9.43
CA LEU A 81 -7.00 11.46 8.40
C LEU A 81 -8.20 11.08 7.55
N GLN A 82 -9.34 10.73 8.15
CA GLN A 82 -10.57 10.43 7.42
C GLN A 82 -10.99 11.56 6.47
N ASN A 83 -10.95 12.82 6.92
CA ASN A 83 -11.33 13.96 6.07
C ASN A 83 -10.34 14.20 4.93
N MET A 84 -9.04 14.01 5.18
CA MET A 84 -8.00 14.10 4.15
C MET A 84 -8.19 13.02 3.09
N LEU A 85 -8.44 11.77 3.52
CA LEU A 85 -8.74 10.65 2.62
C LEU A 85 -10.01 10.90 1.81
N LEU A 86 -11.07 11.39 2.44
CA LEU A 86 -12.33 11.69 1.76
C LEU A 86 -12.13 12.68 0.61
N LYS A 87 -11.42 13.77 0.88
CA LYS A 87 -11.10 14.79 -0.14
C LYS A 87 -10.25 14.21 -1.26
N SER A 88 -9.26 13.38 -0.93
CA SER A 88 -8.40 12.73 -1.92
C SER A 88 -9.16 11.75 -2.80
N LEU A 89 -10.01 10.89 -2.21
CA LEU A 89 -10.79 9.89 -2.94
C LEU A 89 -11.86 10.52 -3.81
N TYR A 90 -12.43 11.65 -3.41
CA TYR A 90 -13.37 12.41 -4.22
C TYR A 90 -12.74 12.95 -5.52
N MET A 91 -11.43 13.17 -5.57
CA MET A 91 -10.78 13.67 -6.79
C MET A 91 -10.87 12.69 -7.95
N ASP A 92 -10.96 11.38 -7.67
CA ASP A 92 -11.24 10.35 -8.66
C ASP A 92 -12.77 10.12 -8.69
N GLN A 93 -13.46 10.82 -9.60
CA GLN A 93 -14.92 10.75 -9.70
C GLN A 93 -15.41 9.36 -10.11
N GLU A 94 -14.68 8.67 -10.98
CA GLU A 94 -15.05 7.32 -11.42
C GLU A 94 -14.96 6.34 -10.25
N PHE A 95 -13.87 6.38 -9.49
CA PHE A 95 -13.75 5.61 -8.26
C PHE A 95 -14.86 6.00 -7.26
N TRP A 96 -15.03 7.29 -6.96
CA TRP A 96 -15.98 7.78 -5.98
C TRP A 96 -17.42 7.33 -6.25
N GLU A 97 -17.88 7.48 -7.49
CA GLU A 97 -19.22 7.05 -7.91
C GLU A 97 -19.34 5.52 -7.88
N SER A 98 -18.32 4.79 -8.31
CA SER A 98 -18.31 3.32 -8.27
C SER A 98 -18.42 2.76 -6.84
N GLN A 99 -17.94 3.51 -5.85
CA GLN A 99 -18.04 3.15 -4.44
C GLN A 99 -19.35 3.61 -3.78
N GLY A 100 -20.25 4.31 -4.48
CA GLY A 100 -21.47 4.85 -3.89
C GLY A 100 -21.23 6.11 -3.03
N GLY A 101 -20.17 6.86 -3.34
CA GLY A 101 -19.79 8.09 -2.66
C GLY A 101 -19.47 7.91 -1.18
N PHE A 102 -19.80 8.92 -0.37
CA PHE A 102 -19.49 8.92 1.06
C PHE A 102 -20.09 7.70 1.79
N GLU A 103 -21.35 7.36 1.53
CA GLU A 103 -22.02 6.26 2.25
C GLU A 103 -21.37 4.91 2.01
N GLY A 104 -20.93 4.62 0.79
CA GLY A 104 -20.23 3.36 0.52
C GLY A 104 -18.77 3.35 0.98
N LEU A 105 -18.14 4.52 1.13
CA LEU A 105 -16.80 4.65 1.72
C LEU A 105 -16.79 4.76 3.26
N ARG A 106 -17.93 5.01 3.89
CA ARG A 106 -18.02 5.29 5.34
C ARG A 106 -17.31 4.22 6.19
N HIS A 107 -17.63 2.95 5.97
CA HIS A 107 -17.03 1.85 6.74
C HIS A 107 -15.51 1.74 6.51
N LEU A 108 -15.05 1.97 5.28
CA LEU A 108 -13.62 1.98 4.94
C LEU A 108 -12.89 3.05 5.74
N LEU A 109 -13.42 4.27 5.74
CA LEU A 109 -12.83 5.41 6.43
C LEU A 109 -12.80 5.21 7.94
N GLU A 110 -13.92 4.75 8.52
CA GLU A 110 -13.99 4.40 9.95
C GLU A 110 -12.98 3.32 10.34
N THR A 111 -12.81 2.30 9.49
CA THR A 111 -11.83 1.23 9.73
C THR A 111 -10.40 1.76 9.73
N ILE A 112 -10.06 2.63 8.78
CA ILE A 112 -8.71 3.22 8.70
C ILE A 112 -8.43 4.06 9.94
N ASP A 113 -9.37 4.91 10.36
CA ASP A 113 -9.21 5.74 11.54
C ASP A 113 -9.07 4.91 12.82
N ARG A 114 -9.90 3.89 13.02
CA ARG A 114 -9.77 2.98 14.17
C ARG A 114 -8.43 2.28 14.21
N ARG A 115 -7.95 1.79 13.06
CA ARG A 115 -6.61 1.18 12.96
C ARG A 115 -5.49 2.19 13.23
N GLY A 116 -5.67 3.45 12.83
CA GLY A 116 -4.78 4.55 13.18
C GLY A 116 -4.69 4.76 14.68
N GLN A 117 -5.82 4.75 15.40
CA GLN A 117 -5.85 4.84 16.86
C GLN A 117 -5.17 3.64 17.54
N ILE A 118 -5.39 2.43 17.03
CA ILE A 118 -4.71 1.22 17.52
C ILE A 118 -3.19 1.34 17.34
N LEU A 119 -2.72 1.87 16.21
CA LEU A 119 -1.30 2.12 15.99
C LEU A 119 -0.73 3.16 16.95
N LEU A 120 -1.45 4.26 17.20
CA LEU A 120 -1.05 5.27 18.19
C LEU A 120 -0.93 4.68 19.58
N GLN A 121 -1.89 3.85 20.00
CA GLN A 121 -1.84 3.16 21.28
C GLN A 121 -0.63 2.22 21.34
N TYR A 122 -0.37 1.46 20.27
CA TYR A 122 0.81 0.57 20.20
C TYR A 122 2.13 1.33 20.34
N ILE A 123 2.27 2.48 19.65
CA ILE A 123 3.46 3.36 19.76
C ILE A 123 3.67 3.80 21.21
N GLN A 124 2.59 4.20 21.90
CA GLN A 124 2.64 4.63 23.29
C GLN A 124 3.02 3.47 24.24
N ASP A 125 2.32 2.33 24.13
CA ASP A 125 2.51 1.17 25.01
C ASP A 125 3.93 0.58 24.92
N HIS A 126 4.57 0.70 23.75
CA HIS A 126 5.92 0.18 23.50
C HIS A 126 7.02 1.24 23.59
N ASN A 127 6.68 2.49 23.95
CA ASN A 127 7.62 3.61 24.05
C ASN A 127 8.44 3.82 22.76
N LEU A 128 7.80 3.65 21.59
CA LEU A 128 8.47 3.83 20.31
C LEU A 128 8.68 5.32 20.04
N THR A 129 9.81 5.66 19.43
CA THR A 129 10.21 7.05 19.25
C THR A 129 9.45 7.69 18.09
N VAL A 130 9.22 9.00 18.17
CA VAL A 130 8.68 9.78 17.06
C VAL A 130 9.76 10.76 16.61
N ILE A 131 10.20 10.63 15.36
CA ILE A 131 11.33 11.38 14.82
C ILE A 131 10.86 12.38 13.77
N LYS A 132 11.48 13.57 13.74
CA LYS A 132 11.19 14.55 12.68
C LYS A 132 11.53 13.93 11.33
N ASP A 133 10.61 14.08 10.38
CA ASP A 133 10.86 13.69 9.00
C ASP A 133 12.13 14.39 8.52
N LEU A 134 13.07 13.61 8.00
CA LEU A 134 14.19 14.17 7.27
C LEU A 134 13.60 14.77 6.00
N LEU A 135 13.70 16.09 5.86
CA LEU A 135 13.52 16.74 4.57
C LEU A 135 14.56 16.11 3.64
N LEU A 136 14.11 15.27 2.71
CA LEU A 136 14.90 14.87 1.56
C LEU A 136 15.17 16.09 0.68
#